data_AF-A0A2V7JSC5-F1
#
_entry.id   AF-A0A2V7JSC5-F1
#
_cell.length_a   1.000
_cell.length_b   1.000
_cell.length_c   1.000
_cell.angle_alpha   90.00
_cell.angle_beta   90.00
_cell.angle_gamma   90.00
#
_symmetry.space_group_name_H-M   'P 1'
#
loop_
_entity.id
_entity.type
_entity.pdbx_description
1 polymer ?
#
loop_
_entity_poly.entity_id
_entity_poly.type
_entity_poly.pdbx_seq_one_letter_code
_entity_poly.pdbx_strand_id
1 'polypeptide(L)'
;MRKSLATIGTSLAAAAVFGIPILAASPVPASPVSPAQVVAAQQQAAAPIKKASRREAHPEIRKAIKSLERAKYDLQHASHDFGGHRADALAATDKAIEQLKLALQYDKQ
;
A
#
# COMPACT_ATOMS: atom_id res chain seq x y z
N MET A 1 -19.23 17.30 24.09
CA MET A 1 -19.65 16.16 24.94
C MET A 1 -20.42 15.20 24.03
N ARG A 2 -19.96 14.02 23.60
CA ARG A 2 -19.49 12.82 24.32
C ARG A 2 -18.67 12.02 23.27
N LYS A 3 -17.34 11.93 23.39
CA LYS A 3 -16.59 10.73 23.87
C LYS A 3 -16.98 9.47 23.07
N SER A 4 -16.17 9.02 22.09
CA SER A 4 -14.95 8.20 22.24
C SER A 4 -15.21 6.68 22.30
N LEU A 5 -14.25 5.94 21.70
CA LEU A 5 -13.84 4.55 22.01
C LEU A 5 -14.82 3.46 21.54
N ALA A 6 -14.44 2.26 21.16
CA ALA A 6 -13.15 1.61 20.96
C ALA A 6 -13.46 0.22 20.37
N THR A 7 -12.59 -0.26 19.48
CA THR A 7 -11.91 -1.56 19.59
C THR A 7 -12.72 -2.78 20.04
N ILE A 8 -13.20 -3.62 19.10
CA ILE A 8 -13.30 -5.09 19.24
C ILE A 8 -13.18 -5.65 17.80
N GLY A 9 -12.12 -6.33 17.35
CA GLY A 9 -11.21 -7.19 18.07
C GLY A 9 -11.73 -8.62 18.10
N THR A 10 -11.91 -9.26 16.95
CA THR A 10 -12.14 -10.72 16.90
C THR A 10 -11.47 -11.33 15.66
N SER A 11 -10.16 -11.54 15.77
CA SER A 11 -9.45 -12.54 14.99
C SER A 11 -9.96 -13.92 15.40
N LEU A 12 -10.42 -14.74 14.46
CA LEU A 12 -10.57 -16.18 14.67
C LEU A 12 -9.91 -16.93 13.53
N ALA A 13 -8.92 -17.72 13.93
CA ALA A 13 -8.11 -18.60 13.10
C ALA A 13 -8.95 -19.74 12.50
N ALA A 14 -8.65 -20.10 11.26
CA ALA A 14 -8.98 -21.42 10.72
C ALA A 14 -7.74 -21.95 10.00
N ALA A 15 -7.05 -22.84 10.69
CA ALA A 15 -5.96 -23.65 10.16
C ALA A 15 -6.51 -24.61 9.10
N ALA A 16 -5.84 -24.70 7.95
CA ALA A 16 -5.98 -25.81 7.03
C ALA A 16 -4.58 -26.19 6.53
N VAL A 17 -4.00 -27.19 7.19
CA VAL A 17 -2.77 -27.86 6.79
C VAL A 17 -3.09 -28.67 5.53
N PHE A 18 -2.76 -28.14 4.36
CA PHE A 18 -2.79 -28.91 3.12
C PHE A 18 -1.46 -29.64 2.97
N GLY A 19 -1.54 -30.97 3.10
CA GLY A 19 -0.42 -31.89 3.00
C GLY A 19 0.27 -31.83 1.65
N ILE A 20 1.60 -31.81 1.69
CA ILE A 20 2.47 -31.92 0.52
C ILE A 20 2.87 -33.40 0.38
N PRO A 21 2.50 -34.10 -0.71
CA PRO A 21 3.11 -35.38 -1.02
C PRO A 21 4.47 -35.11 -1.67
N ILE A 22 5.55 -35.36 -0.94
CA ILE A 22 6.91 -35.29 -1.48
C ILE A 22 7.21 -36.63 -2.13
N LEU A 23 7.07 -36.69 -3.46
CA LEU A 23 7.50 -37.82 -4.28
C LEU A 23 8.86 -37.49 -4.94
N ALA A 24 9.72 -38.51 -4.96
CA ALA A 24 10.94 -38.66 -5.77
C ALA A 24 12.18 -37.87 -5.34
N ALA A 25 13.00 -38.54 -4.52
CA ALA A 25 14.44 -38.33 -4.44
C ALA A 25 15.10 -38.59 -5.80
N SER A 26 15.78 -37.58 -6.33
CA SER A 26 16.80 -37.74 -7.38
C SER A 26 18.16 -37.41 -6.77
N PRO A 27 19.16 -38.31 -6.80
CA PRO A 27 20.50 -37.99 -6.30
C PRO A 27 21.23 -37.13 -7.32
N VAL A 28 21.49 -35.88 -6.97
CA VAL A 28 22.32 -34.97 -7.77
C VAL A 28 23.79 -35.30 -7.50
N PRO A 29 24.62 -35.59 -8.52
CA PRO A 29 26.04 -35.83 -8.33
C PRO A 29 26.74 -34.52 -7.91
N ALA A 30 27.37 -34.56 -6.74
CA ALA A 30 28.16 -33.46 -6.20
C ALA A 30 29.34 -33.14 -7.13
N SER A 31 29.26 -32.01 -7.82
CA SER A 31 30.43 -31.37 -8.43
C SER A 31 31.17 -30.57 -7.36
N PRO A 32 32.51 -30.66 -7.27
CA PRO A 32 33.27 -29.93 -6.26
C PRO A 32 33.27 -28.43 -6.60
N VAL A 33 32.44 -27.67 -5.90
CA VAL A 33 32.49 -26.21 -5.93
C VAL A 33 33.83 -25.76 -5.36
N SER A 34 34.68 -25.20 -6.23
CA SER A 34 35.99 -24.70 -5.86
C SER A 34 35.85 -23.45 -4.98
N PRO A 35 36.64 -23.32 -3.89
CA PRO A 35 36.54 -22.20 -2.95
C PRO A 35 36.89 -20.83 -3.56
N ALA A 36 37.36 -20.78 -4.81
CA ALA A 36 37.57 -19.53 -5.54
C ALA A 36 36.25 -18.82 -5.94
N GLN A 37 35.13 -19.54 -6.03
CA GLN A 37 33.86 -18.96 -6.47
C GLN A 37 33.02 -18.36 -5.33
N VAL A 38 33.28 -18.73 -4.08
CA VAL A 38 32.53 -18.20 -2.93
C VAL A 38 32.88 -16.74 -2.63
N VAL A 39 34.11 -16.30 -2.95
CA VAL A 39 34.55 -14.92 -2.70
C VAL A 39 33.95 -13.94 -3.72
N ALA A 40 33.81 -14.37 -4.98
CA ALA A 40 33.23 -13.54 -6.03
C ALA A 40 31.72 -13.27 -5.82
N ALA A 41 30.99 -14.18 -5.16
CA ALA A 41 29.56 -14.01 -4.91
C ALA A 41 29.24 -13.08 -3.72
N GLN A 42 30.21 -12.79 -2.84
CA GLN A 42 29.97 -11.95 -1.66
C GLN A 42 30.08 -10.44 -1.96
N GLN A 43 30.57 -10.06 -3.14
CA GLN A 43 30.90 -8.67 -3.43
C GLN A 43 29.74 -7.84 -4.03
N GLN A 44 28.57 -8.46 -4.28
CA GLN A 44 27.44 -7.79 -4.92
C GLN A 44 26.33 -7.28 -3.97
N ALA A 45 26.48 -7.39 -2.65
CA ALA A 45 25.37 -7.14 -1.71
C ALA A 45 25.36 -5.76 -1.03
N ALA A 46 26.29 -4.85 -1.33
CA ALA A 46 26.32 -3.52 -0.71
C ALA A 46 25.91 -2.42 -1.69
N ALA A 47 24.67 -2.50 -2.21
CA ALA A 47 24.04 -1.33 -2.80
C ALA A 47 23.90 -0.26 -1.70
N PRO A 48 24.34 1.00 -1.92
CA PRO A 48 24.11 2.06 -0.95
C PRO A 48 22.60 2.28 -0.87
N ILE A 49 22.00 1.86 0.24
CA ILE A 49 20.63 2.25 0.58
C ILE A 49 20.70 3.76 0.78
N LYS A 50 20.39 4.51 -0.28
CA LYS A 50 20.14 5.94 -0.23
C LYS A 50 19.02 6.12 0.78
N LYS A 51 19.37 6.43 2.03
CA LYS A 51 18.44 6.98 3.00
C LYS A 51 17.90 8.25 2.36
N ALA A 52 16.71 8.16 1.77
CA ALA A 52 15.96 9.31 1.27
C ALA A 52 15.63 10.18 2.48
N SER A 53 16.57 11.01 2.87
CA SER A 53 16.40 11.93 3.98
C SER A 53 15.46 13.05 3.55
N ARG A 54 14.43 13.24 4.38
CA ARG A 54 14.00 14.56 4.86
C ARG A 54 13.21 15.42 3.88
N ARG A 55 12.15 14.85 3.33
CA ARG A 55 10.81 15.47 3.31
C ARG A 55 9.86 14.32 3.59
N GLU A 56 9.04 14.39 4.64
CA GLU A 56 7.90 13.48 4.78
C GLU A 56 6.96 13.82 3.63
N ALA A 57 7.26 13.31 2.44
CA ALA A 57 6.52 13.61 1.24
C ALA A 57 5.26 12.76 1.30
N HIS A 58 4.30 13.11 2.17
CA HIS A 58 3.07 12.38 2.50
C HIS A 58 2.48 11.67 1.28
N PRO A 59 2.93 10.42 1.00
CA PRO A 59 2.58 9.76 -0.24
C PRO A 59 1.13 9.30 -0.17
N GLU A 60 0.66 8.99 1.03
CA GLU A 60 -0.70 8.58 1.33
C GLU A 60 -1.71 9.72 1.09
N ILE A 61 -1.41 10.95 1.52
CA ILE A 61 -2.32 12.10 1.25
C ILE A 61 -2.43 12.37 -0.26
N ARG A 62 -1.32 12.26 -0.99
CA ARG A 62 -1.32 12.42 -2.45
C ARG A 62 -2.12 11.33 -3.15
N LYS A 63 -1.99 10.07 -2.69
CA LYS A 63 -2.80 8.93 -3.18
C LYS A 63 -4.29 9.14 -2.89
N ALA A 64 -4.62 9.64 -1.69
CA ALA A 64 -5.99 9.92 -1.30
C ALA A 64 -6.62 10.99 -2.20
N ILE A 65 -5.92 12.12 -2.45
CA ILE A 65 -6.38 13.16 -3.39
C ILE A 65 -6.66 12.55 -4.77
N LYS A 66 -5.72 11.77 -5.32
CA LYS A 66 -5.90 11.15 -6.64
C LYS A 66 -7.10 10.18 -6.68
N SER A 67 -7.35 9.47 -5.59
CA SER A 67 -8.48 8.55 -5.47
C SER A 67 -9.81 9.31 -5.44
N LEU A 68 -9.87 10.43 -4.72
CA LEU A 68 -11.04 11.31 -4.69
C LEU A 68 -11.28 11.99 -6.05
N GLU A 69 -10.23 12.43 -6.74
CA GLU A 69 -10.35 12.98 -8.09
C GLU A 69 -10.92 11.95 -9.08
N ARG A 70 -10.53 10.68 -8.93
CA ARG A 70 -11.10 9.59 -9.71
C ARG A 70 -12.58 9.37 -9.38
N ALA A 71 -12.92 9.31 -8.10
CA ALA A 71 -14.31 9.19 -7.65
C ALA A 71 -15.17 10.35 -8.18
N LYS A 72 -14.66 11.58 -8.14
CA LYS A 72 -15.32 12.75 -8.73
C LYS A 72 -15.57 12.57 -10.23
N TYR A 73 -14.58 12.10 -10.98
CA TYR A 73 -14.74 11.82 -12.41
C TYR A 73 -15.82 10.76 -12.65
N ASP A 74 -15.81 9.66 -11.91
CA ASP A 74 -16.79 8.58 -12.07
C ASP A 74 -18.21 9.08 -11.71
N LEU A 75 -18.35 9.88 -10.66
CA LEU A 75 -19.62 10.54 -10.31
C LEU A 75 -20.06 11.52 -11.40
N GLN A 76 -19.16 12.27 -12.01
CA GLN A 76 -19.50 13.19 -13.10
C GLN A 76 -20.01 12.45 -14.36
N HIS A 77 -19.47 11.27 -14.66
CA HIS A 77 -19.86 10.47 -15.83
C HIS A 77 -20.99 9.48 -15.52
N ALA A 78 -21.43 9.38 -14.27
CA ALA A 78 -22.57 8.58 -13.89
C ALA A 78 -23.81 9.03 -14.67
N SER A 79 -24.45 8.10 -15.38
CA SER A 79 -25.57 8.38 -16.27
C SER A 79 -26.86 8.75 -15.55
N HIS A 80 -26.93 8.57 -14.23
CA HIS A 80 -28.15 8.73 -13.44
C HIS A 80 -27.87 9.59 -12.21
N ASP A 81 -28.76 10.53 -11.92
CA ASP A 81 -28.79 11.22 -10.63
C ASP A 81 -29.45 10.30 -9.61
N PHE A 82 -28.66 9.84 -8.64
CA PHE A 82 -29.08 8.92 -7.57
C PHE A 82 -30.00 9.62 -6.56
N GLY A 83 -31.17 10.12 -7.01
CA GLY A 83 -32.12 10.84 -6.17
C GLY A 83 -31.64 12.22 -5.69
N GLY A 84 -30.77 12.89 -6.46
CA GLY A 84 -30.18 14.18 -6.09
C GLY A 84 -28.87 14.09 -5.30
N HIS A 85 -28.53 12.91 -4.77
CA HIS A 85 -27.31 12.71 -3.98
C HIS A 85 -26.01 12.84 -4.78
N ARG A 86 -26.07 12.81 -6.11
CA ARG A 86 -24.88 12.98 -6.96
C ARG A 86 -24.24 14.35 -6.76
N ALA A 87 -25.05 15.41 -6.71
CA ALA A 87 -24.56 16.76 -6.50
C ALA A 87 -23.94 16.92 -5.10
N ASP A 88 -24.60 16.40 -4.07
CA ASP A 88 -24.09 16.39 -2.70
C ASP A 88 -22.78 15.60 -2.57
N ALA A 89 -22.70 14.43 -3.22
CA ALA A 89 -21.49 13.60 -3.23
C ALA A 89 -20.32 14.29 -3.94
N LEU A 90 -20.57 14.98 -5.05
CA LEU A 90 -19.55 15.78 -5.75
C LEU A 90 -19.07 16.92 -4.84
N ALA A 91 -19.98 17.65 -4.22
CA ALA A 91 -19.63 18.74 -3.31
C ALA A 91 -18.83 18.24 -2.08
N ALA A 92 -19.20 17.11 -1.50
CA ALA A 92 -18.48 16.49 -0.40
C ALA A 92 -17.07 16.04 -0.82
N THR A 93 -16.94 15.47 -2.03
CA THR A 93 -15.66 15.02 -2.59
C THR A 93 -14.73 16.21 -2.84
N ASP A 94 -15.25 17.30 -3.40
CA ASP A 94 -14.47 18.52 -3.62
C ASP A 94 -13.97 19.14 -2.31
N LYS A 95 -14.83 19.25 -1.30
CA LYS A 95 -14.44 19.70 0.04
C LYS A 95 -13.34 18.82 0.65
N ALA A 96 -13.45 17.49 0.50
CA ALA A 96 -12.42 16.57 0.99
C ALA A 96 -11.07 16.81 0.30
N ILE A 97 -11.05 17.00 -1.02
CA ILE A 97 -9.83 17.30 -1.78
C ILE A 97 -9.20 18.62 -1.30
N GLU A 98 -10.00 19.66 -1.09
CA GLU A 98 -9.54 20.96 -0.58
C GLU A 98 -8.87 20.83 0.80
N GLN A 99 -9.50 20.11 1.74
CA GLN A 99 -8.94 19.91 3.07
C GLN A 99 -7.61 19.14 3.04
N LEU A 100 -7.51 18.11 2.19
CA LEU A 100 -6.24 17.39 2.01
C LEU A 100 -5.15 18.27 1.38
N LYS A 101 -5.51 19.16 0.45
CA LYS A 101 -4.57 20.15 -0.12
C LYS A 101 -4.13 21.18 0.91
N LEU A 102 -5.01 21.61 1.82
CA LEU A 102 -4.65 22.48 2.95
C LEU A 102 -3.70 21.77 3.91
N ALA A 103 -3.99 20.52 4.29
CA ALA A 103 -3.10 19.72 5.14
C ALA A 103 -1.67 19.65 4.55
N LEU A 104 -1.53 19.45 3.24
CA LEU A 104 -0.23 19.47 2.56
C LEU A 104 0.46 20.84 2.51
N GLN A 105 -0.28 21.93 2.69
CA GLN A 105 0.31 23.28 2.77
C GLN A 105 0.82 23.55 4.17
N TYR A 106 0.06 23.18 5.20
CA TYR A 106 0.48 23.31 6.61
C TYR A 106 1.65 22.40 6.96
N ASP A 107 1.73 21.20 6.37
CA ASP A 107 2.86 20.29 6.58
C ASP A 107 4.20 20.78 6.01
N LYS A 108 4.15 21.63 4.98
CA LYS A 108 5.36 22.19 4.35
C LYS A 108 5.89 23.44 5.06
N GLN A 109 5.14 24.00 6.00
CA GLN A 109 5.48 25.18 6.82
C GLN A 109 6.24 24.73 8.07
#